data_AF-A0A3D0NXQ8-F1
#
_entry.id   AF-A0A3D0NXQ8-F1
#
_cell.length_a   1.000
_cell.length_b   1.000
_cell.length_c   1.000
_cell.angle_alpha   90.00
_cell.angle_beta   90.00
_cell.angle_gamma   90.00
#
_symmetry.space_group_name_H-M   'P 1'
#
loop_
_entity.id
_entity.type
_entity.pdbx_description
1 polymer ?
#
loop_
_entity_poly.entity_id
_entity_poly.type
_entity_poly.pdbx_seq_one_letter_code
_entity_poly.pdbx_strand_id
1 'polypeptide(L)'
;MPGWRTDRGRIYIAWGKPDSIESRPSGGAYDRPSYEGGGTTTTYPFEIWFYRHLDGVGDGIEIEFVDPTGTGEYRIARNANEKDAMLYVPGAGLTLSESLGLSSKVDRIGGFNINNQYMREQDMPFRRLEIINNLSRPPAVKYGDLQSMVGGDSGVLDNNPLNFDLRVDFFRQSEERVVVTFTVQTPNRELQFENEGGLETAKLNIFGRITAVSGKRSGIFEDAVTTYATQEELATMRDRKSVYQKAYTLTPGTYKVDVVVRDVATGNRGIINQGFTVPRYDDKSLSTSTLVLASTLRPTEERDIGAMFV
;
A
#
# COMPACT_ATOMS: atom_id res chain seq x y z
N MET A 1 -6.97 3.14 -21.97
CA MET A 1 -7.79 2.66 -20.85
C MET A 1 -7.48 3.48 -19.60
N PRO A 2 -8.44 3.71 -18.68
CA PRO A 2 -8.13 4.34 -17.39
C PRO A 2 -7.09 3.52 -16.64
N GLY A 3 -6.03 4.15 -16.11
CA GLY A 3 -4.91 3.47 -15.46
C GLY A 3 -5.32 2.48 -14.36
N TRP A 4 -6.37 2.81 -13.59
CA TRP A 4 -6.92 1.95 -12.52
C TRP A 4 -7.50 0.62 -12.98
N ARG A 5 -7.83 0.46 -14.28
CA ARG A 5 -8.34 -0.80 -14.84
C ARG A 5 -7.24 -1.75 -15.29
N THR A 6 -6.01 -1.26 -15.44
CA THR A 6 -4.85 -2.07 -15.83
C THR A 6 -4.35 -2.89 -14.65
N ASP A 7 -3.68 -4.01 -14.91
CA ASP A 7 -3.13 -4.83 -13.82
C ASP A 7 -2.11 -4.03 -12.99
N ARG A 8 -1.23 -3.25 -13.63
CA ARG A 8 -0.31 -2.33 -12.93
C ARG A 8 -1.04 -1.36 -12.01
N GLY A 9 -2.11 -0.73 -12.50
CA GLY A 9 -2.90 0.21 -11.71
C GLY A 9 -3.60 -0.45 -10.53
N ARG A 10 -4.13 -1.68 -10.71
CA ARG A 10 -4.74 -2.44 -9.62
C ARG A 10 -3.73 -2.82 -8.55
N ILE A 11 -2.55 -3.30 -8.94
CA ILE A 11 -1.47 -3.62 -8.00
C ILE A 11 -1.04 -2.37 -7.26
N TYR A 12 -0.85 -1.25 -7.95
CA TYR A 12 -0.48 0.02 -7.31
C TYR A 12 -1.51 0.50 -6.28
N ILE A 13 -2.81 0.35 -6.59
CA ILE A 13 -3.90 0.75 -5.69
C ILE A 13 -3.99 -0.18 -4.48
N ALA A 14 -3.84 -1.49 -4.68
CA ALA A 14 -3.97 -2.48 -3.61
C ALA A 14 -2.74 -2.54 -2.70
N TRP A 15 -1.54 -2.49 -3.27
CA TRP A 15 -0.29 -2.80 -2.59
C TRP A 15 0.67 -1.59 -2.49
N GLY A 16 0.30 -0.45 -3.08
CA GLY A 16 1.11 0.75 -3.06
C GLY A 16 2.27 0.72 -4.05
N LYS A 17 3.17 1.70 -3.89
CA LYS A 17 4.36 1.85 -4.74
C LYS A 17 5.37 0.72 -4.46
N PRO A 18 5.93 0.08 -5.50
CA PRO A 18 7.00 -0.92 -5.33
C PRO A 18 8.30 -0.30 -4.81
N ASP A 19 9.15 -1.13 -4.20
CA ASP A 19 10.49 -0.74 -3.73
C ASP A 19 11.43 -0.42 -4.90
N SER A 20 11.32 -1.16 -6.02
CA SER A 20 12.03 -0.84 -7.25
C SER A 20 11.26 -1.26 -8.50
N ILE A 21 11.58 -0.63 -9.64
CA ILE A 21 10.99 -0.92 -10.95
C ILE A 21 12.13 -1.07 -11.96
N GLU A 22 12.23 -2.23 -12.61
CA GLU A 22 12.93 -2.37 -13.89
C GLU A 22 11.93 -2.11 -15.01
N SER A 23 12.22 -1.19 -15.92
CA SER A 23 11.32 -0.85 -17.03
C SER A 23 12.02 -0.94 -18.37
N ARG A 24 11.37 -1.64 -19.32
CA ARG A 24 11.80 -1.78 -20.72
C ARG A 24 10.63 -1.42 -21.65
N PRO A 25 10.32 -0.13 -21.83
CA PRO A 25 9.10 0.31 -22.52
C PRO A 25 9.09 0.05 -24.03
N SER A 26 10.25 -0.19 -24.64
CA SER A 26 10.36 -0.56 -26.06
C SER A 26 10.59 -2.06 -26.29
N GLY A 27 10.73 -2.85 -25.22
CA GLY A 27 11.28 -4.20 -25.31
C GLY A 27 12.67 -4.18 -25.95
N GLY A 28 12.94 -5.14 -26.84
CA GLY A 28 14.17 -5.22 -27.62
C GLY A 28 15.13 -6.31 -27.13
N ALA A 29 16.42 -6.17 -27.48
CA ALA A 29 17.45 -7.14 -27.13
C ALA A 29 17.53 -7.32 -25.60
N TYR A 30 17.50 -8.57 -25.16
CA TYR A 30 17.47 -8.95 -23.77
C TYR A 30 18.35 -10.18 -23.54
N ASP A 31 19.32 -10.02 -22.63
CA ASP A 31 20.13 -11.11 -22.12
C ASP A 31 19.39 -11.73 -20.94
N ARG A 32 18.93 -12.96 -21.11
CA ARG A 32 18.18 -13.64 -20.07
C ARG A 32 19.11 -13.95 -18.90
N PRO A 33 18.68 -13.71 -17.66
CA PRO A 33 19.39 -14.22 -16.50
C PRO A 33 19.39 -15.76 -16.49
N SER A 34 20.29 -16.36 -15.72
CA SER A 34 20.42 -17.82 -15.63
C SER A 34 19.13 -18.51 -15.18
N TYR A 35 18.35 -17.87 -14.31
CA TYR A 35 17.06 -18.39 -13.83
C TYR A 35 15.93 -18.34 -14.87
N GLU A 36 16.13 -17.63 -15.98
CA GLU A 36 15.26 -17.66 -17.18
C GLU A 36 15.84 -18.54 -18.30
N GLY A 37 16.89 -19.32 -18.02
CA GLY A 37 17.53 -20.23 -18.97
C GLY A 37 18.73 -19.63 -19.74
N GLY A 38 19.10 -18.36 -19.47
CA GLY A 38 20.21 -17.71 -20.16
C GLY A 38 20.01 -17.48 -21.66
N GLY A 39 21.07 -17.08 -22.35
CA GLY A 39 21.02 -16.74 -23.78
C GLY A 39 20.37 -15.38 -24.04
N THR A 40 20.23 -15.04 -25.32
CA THR A 40 19.76 -13.71 -25.74
C THR A 40 18.48 -13.82 -26.56
N THR A 41 17.59 -12.84 -26.45
CA THR A 41 16.36 -12.77 -27.25
C THR A 41 15.93 -11.34 -27.52
N THR A 42 14.84 -11.19 -28.27
CA THR A 42 14.08 -9.95 -28.36
C THR A 42 12.82 -10.08 -27.52
N THR A 43 12.53 -9.05 -26.73
CA THR A 43 11.35 -9.01 -25.85
C THR A 43 10.31 -8.00 -26.32
N TYR A 44 9.05 -8.25 -25.96
CA TYR A 44 8.00 -7.22 -25.92
C TYR A 44 8.30 -6.21 -24.81
N PRO A 45 7.67 -5.01 -24.81
CA PRO A 45 7.73 -4.11 -23.67
C PRO A 45 7.32 -4.81 -22.36
N PHE A 46 8.12 -4.64 -21.32
CA PHE A 46 7.82 -5.21 -20.00
C PHE A 46 8.34 -4.35 -18.85
N GLU A 47 7.80 -4.59 -17.66
CA GLU A 47 8.28 -4.04 -16.39
C GLU A 47 8.33 -5.12 -15.32
N ILE A 48 9.30 -5.03 -14.42
CA ILE A 48 9.38 -5.88 -13.22
C ILE A 48 9.32 -4.97 -12.01
N TRP A 49 8.29 -5.18 -11.18
CA TRP A 49 8.11 -4.44 -9.93
C TRP A 49 8.54 -5.33 -8.77
N PHE A 50 9.49 -4.84 -7.98
CA PHE A 50 9.99 -5.54 -6.80
C PHE A 50 9.35 -4.99 -5.54
N TYR A 51 8.86 -5.90 -4.69
CA TYR A 51 8.41 -5.61 -3.34
C TYR A 51 9.23 -6.43 -2.35
N ARG A 52 9.82 -5.75 -1.36
CA ARG A 52 10.56 -6.42 -0.29
C ARG A 52 9.64 -7.29 0.55
N HIS A 53 8.44 -6.80 0.85
CA HIS A 53 7.43 -7.52 1.62
C HIS A 53 6.02 -7.14 1.14
N LEU A 54 5.16 -8.14 0.99
CA LEU A 54 3.73 -7.99 0.73
C LEU A 54 2.92 -8.88 1.69
N ASP A 55 2.13 -8.24 2.55
CA ASP A 55 1.31 -8.92 3.56
C ASP A 55 0.37 -9.96 2.91
N GLY A 56 0.52 -11.22 3.28
CA GLY A 56 -0.29 -12.32 2.74
C GLY A 56 0.14 -12.82 1.34
N VAL A 57 1.22 -12.27 0.76
CA VAL A 57 1.81 -12.73 -0.51
C VAL A 57 3.19 -13.33 -0.26
N GLY A 58 4.09 -12.62 0.43
CA GLY A 58 5.43 -13.07 0.79
C GLY A 58 6.51 -12.00 0.70
N ASP A 59 7.76 -12.43 0.86
CA ASP A 59 8.97 -11.59 0.80
C ASP A 59 9.68 -11.69 -0.56
N GLY A 60 10.33 -10.60 -0.96
CA GLY A 60 11.18 -10.56 -2.16
C GLY A 60 10.45 -10.89 -3.46
N ILE A 61 9.23 -10.39 -3.59
CA ILE A 61 8.31 -10.71 -4.69
C ILE A 61 8.58 -9.81 -5.89
N GLU A 62 8.82 -10.43 -7.05
CA GLU A 62 8.87 -9.76 -8.35
C GLU A 62 7.57 -9.99 -9.12
N ILE A 63 6.93 -8.88 -9.52
CA ILE A 63 5.72 -8.90 -10.34
C ILE A 63 6.09 -8.40 -11.73
N GLU A 64 6.06 -9.30 -12.70
CA GLU A 64 6.33 -8.97 -14.11
C GLU A 64 5.05 -8.58 -14.84
N PHE A 65 5.11 -7.48 -15.58
CA PHE A 65 4.05 -7.03 -16.47
C PHE A 65 4.57 -6.93 -17.90
N VAL A 66 3.80 -7.43 -18.86
CA VAL A 66 4.19 -7.46 -20.28
C VAL A 66 3.08 -6.84 -21.12
N ASP A 67 3.46 -6.12 -22.17
CA ASP A 67 2.56 -5.67 -23.23
C ASP A 67 2.93 -6.32 -24.57
N PRO A 68 2.40 -7.51 -24.87
CA PRO A 68 2.66 -8.19 -26.13
C PRO A 68 2.07 -7.46 -27.35
N THR A 69 1.16 -6.51 -27.12
CA THR A 69 0.41 -5.82 -28.18
C THR A 69 1.02 -4.49 -28.60
N GLY A 70 1.94 -3.94 -27.80
CA GLY A 70 2.52 -2.61 -28.00
C GLY A 70 1.51 -1.47 -27.85
N THR A 71 0.39 -1.71 -27.15
CA THR A 71 -0.70 -0.73 -26.98
C THR A 71 -0.57 0.10 -25.69
N GLY A 72 0.43 -0.19 -24.86
CA GLY A 72 0.59 0.30 -23.50
C GLY A 72 -0.23 -0.48 -22.46
N GLU A 73 -0.89 -1.58 -22.85
CA GLU A 73 -1.64 -2.44 -21.93
C GLU A 73 -0.74 -3.52 -21.32
N TYR A 74 -0.10 -3.15 -20.21
CA TYR A 74 0.71 -4.06 -19.42
C TYR A 74 -0.18 -4.98 -18.57
N ARG A 75 -0.04 -6.29 -18.80
CA ARG A 75 -0.74 -7.37 -18.10
C ARG A 75 0.23 -8.18 -17.26
N ILE A 76 -0.22 -8.71 -16.12
CA ILE A 76 0.63 -9.56 -15.28
C ILE A 76 1.00 -10.83 -16.05
N ALA A 77 2.31 -11.08 -16.17
CA ALA A 77 2.83 -12.28 -16.81
C ALA A 77 2.69 -13.51 -15.89
N ARG A 78 2.21 -14.61 -16.46
CA ARG A 78 2.08 -15.90 -15.76
C ARG A 78 3.32 -16.77 -15.91
N ASN A 79 4.25 -16.38 -16.77
CA ASN A 79 5.58 -16.97 -16.91
C ASN A 79 6.51 -16.00 -17.64
N ALA A 80 7.82 -16.17 -17.46
CA ALA A 80 8.85 -15.34 -18.09
C ALA A 80 8.94 -15.48 -19.62
N ASN A 81 8.30 -16.49 -20.23
CA ASN A 81 8.31 -16.61 -21.69
C ASN A 81 7.30 -15.66 -22.35
N GLU A 82 6.36 -15.06 -21.61
CA GLU A 82 5.37 -14.15 -22.20
C GLU A 82 6.01 -12.88 -22.77
N LYS A 83 7.12 -12.41 -22.21
CA LYS A 83 7.90 -11.30 -22.78
C LYS A 83 8.73 -11.69 -23.99
N ASP A 84 8.95 -12.98 -24.26
CA ASP A 84 9.83 -13.45 -25.34
C ASP A 84 9.16 -13.35 -26.71
N ALA A 85 9.46 -12.29 -27.46
CA ALA A 85 8.91 -12.05 -28.79
C ALA A 85 9.37 -13.08 -29.83
N MET A 86 10.47 -13.78 -29.55
CA MET A 86 11.01 -14.82 -30.43
C MET A 86 10.55 -16.22 -30.04
N LEU A 87 9.69 -16.39 -29.02
CA LEU A 87 9.31 -17.71 -28.48
C LEU A 87 8.84 -18.69 -29.57
N TYR A 88 8.05 -18.22 -30.54
CA TYR A 88 7.49 -19.06 -31.61
C TYR A 88 8.30 -19.02 -32.92
N VAL A 89 9.41 -18.29 -32.96
CA VAL A 89 10.27 -18.20 -34.15
C VAL A 89 11.28 -19.35 -34.14
N PRO A 90 11.31 -20.23 -35.16
CA PRO A 90 12.27 -21.32 -35.25
C PRO A 90 13.72 -20.80 -35.28
N GLY A 91 14.60 -21.38 -34.47
CA GLY A 91 16.05 -21.08 -34.46
C GLY A 91 16.46 -19.72 -33.85
N ALA A 92 15.51 -18.87 -33.46
CA ALA A 92 15.79 -17.57 -32.84
C ALA A 92 15.46 -17.57 -31.33
N GLY A 93 16.04 -16.65 -30.56
CA GLY A 93 15.72 -16.45 -29.14
C GLY A 93 15.92 -17.70 -28.28
N LEU A 94 16.94 -18.51 -28.61
CA LEU A 94 17.24 -19.75 -27.90
C LEU A 94 17.74 -19.45 -26.48
N THR A 95 17.35 -20.28 -25.51
CA THR A 95 18.03 -20.33 -24.21
C THR A 95 19.44 -20.89 -24.37
N LEU A 96 20.27 -20.76 -23.33
CA LEU A 96 21.62 -21.33 -23.37
C LEU A 96 21.57 -22.85 -23.60
N SER A 97 20.68 -23.56 -22.91
CA SER A 97 20.50 -25.01 -23.06
C SER A 97 19.99 -25.41 -24.45
N GLU A 98 19.08 -24.62 -25.03
CA GLU A 98 18.58 -24.81 -26.39
C GLU A 98 19.69 -24.60 -27.42
N SER A 99 20.54 -23.59 -27.24
CA SER A 99 21.66 -23.31 -28.15
C SER A 99 22.75 -24.40 -28.12
N LEU A 100 22.88 -25.09 -26.98
CA LEU A 100 23.81 -26.22 -26.80
C LEU A 100 23.21 -27.58 -27.19
N GLY A 101 21.93 -27.62 -27.61
CA GLY A 101 21.24 -28.86 -27.96
C GLY A 101 20.88 -29.77 -26.78
N LEU A 102 20.90 -29.24 -25.55
CA LEU A 102 20.58 -29.99 -24.33
C LEU A 102 19.07 -30.04 -24.02
N SER A 103 18.29 -29.13 -24.62
CA SER A 103 16.83 -29.07 -24.50
C SER A 103 16.21 -28.57 -25.81
N SER A 104 14.92 -28.85 -26.05
CA SER A 104 14.23 -28.31 -27.20
C SER A 104 13.35 -27.11 -26.84
N LYS A 105 13.18 -26.18 -27.78
CA LYS A 105 12.28 -25.04 -27.62
C LYS A 105 10.81 -25.45 -27.47
N VAL A 106 10.45 -26.61 -28.04
CA VAL A 106 9.11 -27.19 -27.93
C VAL A 106 8.80 -27.55 -26.48
N ASP A 107 9.78 -28.03 -25.71
CA ASP A 107 9.62 -28.34 -24.28
C ASP A 107 9.28 -27.09 -23.47
N ARG A 108 9.94 -25.96 -23.79
CA ARG A 108 9.69 -24.65 -23.16
C ARG A 108 8.30 -24.11 -23.47
N ILE A 109 7.85 -24.22 -24.72
CA ILE A 109 6.50 -23.83 -25.14
C ILE A 109 5.44 -24.71 -24.48
N GLY A 110 5.70 -26.02 -24.38
CA GLY A 110 4.80 -26.99 -23.75
C GLY A 110 4.71 -26.89 -22.23
N GLY A 111 5.52 -26.04 -21.59
CA GLY A 111 5.55 -25.90 -20.13
C GLY A 111 6.18 -27.11 -19.42
N PHE A 112 6.82 -28.02 -20.16
CA PHE A 112 7.58 -29.15 -19.62
C PHE A 112 8.96 -28.67 -19.19
N ASN A 113 8.99 -27.87 -18.14
CA ASN A 113 10.21 -27.24 -17.63
C ASN A 113 11.02 -28.22 -16.76
N ILE A 114 11.41 -29.35 -17.35
CA ILE A 114 12.01 -30.51 -16.64
C ILE A 114 13.47 -30.24 -16.21
N ASN A 115 14.15 -29.24 -16.78
CA ASN A 115 15.60 -29.06 -16.59
C ASN A 115 16.04 -27.67 -16.13
N ASN A 116 15.14 -26.83 -15.59
CA ASN A 116 15.52 -25.50 -15.10
C ASN A 116 16.14 -25.60 -13.69
N GLN A 117 17.35 -26.16 -13.63
CA GLN A 117 18.15 -26.36 -12.41
C GLN A 117 18.51 -25.04 -11.69
N TYR A 118 18.25 -23.90 -12.34
CA TYR A 118 18.54 -22.55 -11.86
C TYR A 118 17.29 -21.68 -11.65
N MET A 119 16.07 -22.22 -11.76
CA MET A 119 14.85 -21.43 -11.50
C MET A 119 14.75 -21.03 -10.03
N ARG A 120 14.35 -19.77 -9.79
CA ARG A 120 14.04 -19.29 -8.44
C ARG A 120 12.71 -19.88 -7.98
N GLU A 121 12.53 -20.00 -6.67
CA GLU A 121 11.29 -20.49 -6.06
C GLU A 121 10.06 -19.70 -6.54
N GLN A 122 10.14 -18.38 -6.56
CA GLN A 122 9.05 -17.51 -7.02
C GLN A 122 8.66 -17.71 -8.50
N ASP A 123 9.60 -18.20 -9.31
CA ASP A 123 9.37 -18.43 -10.74
C ASP A 123 8.69 -19.78 -11.02
N MET A 124 8.59 -20.67 -10.02
CA MET A 124 7.94 -21.96 -10.16
C MET A 124 6.46 -21.78 -10.57
N PRO A 125 5.91 -22.59 -11.48
CA PRO A 125 4.54 -22.40 -11.99
C PRO A 125 3.49 -22.32 -10.89
N PHE A 126 3.53 -23.24 -9.92
CA PHE A 126 2.60 -23.25 -8.80
C PHE A 126 2.80 -22.05 -7.86
N ARG A 127 4.06 -21.69 -7.56
CA ARG A 127 4.36 -20.55 -6.69
C ARG A 127 3.92 -19.23 -7.33
N ARG A 128 4.15 -19.05 -8.63
CA ARG A 128 3.69 -17.86 -9.37
C ARG A 128 2.16 -17.77 -9.40
N LEU A 129 1.46 -18.89 -9.60
CA LEU A 129 -0.01 -18.93 -9.53
C LEU A 129 -0.52 -18.57 -8.14
N GLU A 130 0.14 -19.06 -7.08
CA GLU A 130 -0.17 -18.69 -5.70
C GLU A 130 0.03 -17.19 -5.45
N ILE A 131 1.17 -16.62 -5.88
CA ILE A 131 1.46 -15.19 -5.80
C ILE A 131 0.38 -14.38 -6.52
N ILE A 132 0.06 -14.70 -7.78
CA ILE A 132 -0.98 -14.00 -8.56
C ILE A 132 -2.35 -14.07 -7.86
N ASN A 133 -2.71 -15.24 -7.31
CA ASN A 133 -3.95 -15.40 -6.56
C ASN A 133 -3.96 -14.52 -5.30
N ASN A 134 -2.88 -14.51 -4.52
CA ASN A 134 -2.79 -13.69 -3.32
C ASN A 134 -2.79 -12.19 -3.63
N LEU A 135 -2.14 -11.76 -4.71
CA LEU A 135 -2.18 -10.37 -5.20
C LEU A 135 -3.58 -9.92 -5.61
N SER A 136 -4.44 -10.85 -6.04
CA SER A 136 -5.82 -10.57 -6.42
C SER A 136 -6.79 -10.48 -5.23
N ARG A 137 -6.37 -10.95 -4.05
CA ARG A 137 -7.15 -10.84 -2.83
C ARG A 137 -7.07 -9.43 -2.27
N PRO A 138 -8.10 -8.95 -1.54
CA PRO A 138 -7.99 -7.73 -0.76
C PRO A 138 -6.78 -7.86 0.19
N PRO A 139 -5.90 -6.84 0.28
CA PRO A 139 -4.81 -6.85 1.24
C PRO A 139 -5.33 -7.15 2.65
N ALA A 140 -4.57 -7.93 3.40
CA ALA A 140 -4.90 -8.17 4.79
C ALA A 140 -4.90 -6.84 5.56
N VAL A 141 -5.84 -6.69 6.47
CA VAL A 141 -5.86 -5.59 7.43
C VAL A 141 -4.67 -5.81 8.36
N LYS A 142 -3.72 -4.87 8.37
CA LYS A 142 -2.45 -4.98 9.10
C LYS A 142 -2.68 -5.15 10.61
N TYR A 143 -3.74 -4.54 11.14
CA TYR A 143 -4.17 -4.66 12.52
C TYR A 143 -5.55 -5.34 12.63
N GLY A 144 -5.62 -6.61 12.23
CA GLY A 144 -6.86 -7.40 12.35
C GLY A 144 -7.42 -7.48 13.77
N ASP A 145 -6.57 -7.35 14.79
CA ASP A 145 -6.94 -7.27 16.19
C ASP A 145 -7.55 -5.91 16.58
N LEU A 146 -7.11 -4.81 15.99
CA LEU A 146 -7.79 -3.52 16.15
C LEU A 146 -9.13 -3.53 15.42
N GLN A 147 -9.20 -4.15 14.24
CA GLN A 147 -10.44 -4.26 13.46
C GLN A 147 -11.56 -5.00 14.21
N SER A 148 -11.25 -6.06 14.95
CA SER A 148 -12.24 -6.82 15.73
C SER A 148 -12.86 -5.96 16.86
N MET A 149 -12.05 -5.11 17.49
CA MET A 149 -12.51 -4.19 18.55
C MET A 149 -13.49 -3.14 18.03
N VAL A 150 -13.28 -2.67 16.80
CA VAL A 150 -14.18 -1.72 16.16
C VAL A 150 -15.57 -2.31 15.90
N GLY A 151 -15.70 -3.64 15.87
CA GLY A 151 -16.96 -4.38 15.73
C GLY A 151 -17.86 -4.38 16.98
N GLY A 152 -17.42 -3.81 18.11
CA GLY A 152 -18.20 -3.81 19.36
C GLY A 152 -18.04 -5.07 20.20
N ASP A 153 -17.09 -5.95 19.87
CA ASP A 153 -16.87 -7.22 20.58
C ASP A 153 -15.69 -7.15 21.58
N SER A 154 -15.29 -5.95 22.00
CA SER A 154 -14.29 -5.78 23.06
C SER A 154 -14.93 -5.97 24.44
N GLY A 155 -15.49 -7.16 24.70
CA GLY A 155 -16.00 -7.58 26.02
C GLY A 155 -14.95 -7.60 27.15
N VAL A 156 -13.78 -7.01 26.90
CA VAL A 156 -12.70 -6.79 27.85
C VAL A 156 -12.76 -5.31 28.24
N LEU A 157 -13.17 -5.04 29.48
CA LEU A 157 -12.95 -3.75 30.12
C LEU A 157 -11.43 -3.51 30.13
N ASP A 158 -10.95 -2.57 29.31
CA ASP A 158 -9.54 -2.20 29.31
C ASP A 158 -9.21 -1.51 30.64
N ASN A 159 -8.30 -2.12 31.40
CA ASN A 159 -7.91 -1.64 32.72
C ASN A 159 -7.10 -0.33 32.69
N ASN A 160 -6.74 0.18 31.50
CA ASN A 160 -6.02 1.43 31.36
C ASN A 160 -6.29 2.13 29.99
N PRO A 161 -7.32 3.00 29.91
CA PRO A 161 -7.69 3.67 28.66
C PRO A 161 -6.68 4.76 28.28
N LEU A 162 -6.23 4.74 27.03
CA LEU A 162 -5.42 5.82 26.44
C LEU A 162 -6.37 6.94 25.97
N ASN A 163 -6.20 8.14 26.51
CA ASN A 163 -7.01 9.30 26.12
C ASN A 163 -6.45 9.97 24.85
N PHE A 164 -7.32 10.22 23.88
CA PHE A 164 -6.99 11.02 22.69
C PHE A 164 -8.23 11.80 22.24
N ASP A 165 -8.02 12.85 21.46
CA ASP A 165 -9.09 13.63 20.83
C ASP A 165 -9.20 13.25 19.34
N LEU A 166 -10.43 13.16 18.83
CA LEU A 166 -10.69 13.01 17.39
C LEU A 166 -11.43 14.25 16.88
N ARG A 167 -10.92 14.84 15.81
CA ARG A 167 -11.57 15.93 15.08
C ARG A 167 -11.77 15.53 13.62
N VAL A 168 -12.94 15.88 13.08
CA VAL A 168 -13.29 15.64 11.67
C VAL A 168 -13.53 16.99 11.00
N ASP A 169 -12.79 17.27 9.92
CA ASP A 169 -12.90 18.51 9.15
C ASP A 169 -13.24 18.22 7.68
N PHE A 170 -13.86 19.20 7.01
CA PHE A 170 -14.42 19.06 5.66
C PHE A 170 -13.88 20.13 4.72
N PHE A 171 -13.36 19.70 3.57
CA PHE A 171 -12.83 20.58 2.54
C PHE A 171 -13.51 20.28 1.20
N ARG A 172 -14.11 21.31 0.60
CA ARG A 172 -14.77 21.18 -0.71
C ARG A 172 -13.72 20.85 -1.79
N GLN A 173 -13.91 19.74 -2.50
CA GLN A 173 -13.12 19.39 -3.69
C GLN A 173 -13.93 19.56 -4.97
N SER A 174 -15.19 19.11 -4.96
CA SER A 174 -16.18 19.31 -6.03
C SER A 174 -17.60 19.30 -5.45
N GLU A 175 -18.64 19.36 -6.28
CA GLU A 175 -20.04 19.26 -5.83
C GLU A 175 -20.38 17.89 -5.21
N GLU A 176 -19.79 16.81 -5.72
CA GLU A 176 -20.09 15.43 -5.31
C GLU A 176 -19.02 14.79 -4.42
N ARG A 177 -17.88 15.48 -4.23
CA ARG A 177 -16.75 14.97 -3.44
C ARG A 177 -16.25 16.00 -2.44
N VAL A 178 -16.13 15.55 -1.20
CA VAL A 178 -15.60 16.30 -0.08
C VAL A 178 -14.39 15.58 0.47
N VAL A 179 -13.29 16.30 0.64
CA VAL A 179 -12.14 15.79 1.37
C VAL A 179 -12.45 15.91 2.85
N VAL A 180 -12.45 14.78 3.54
CA VAL A 180 -12.70 14.65 4.97
C VAL A 180 -11.39 14.31 5.63
N THR A 181 -10.95 15.11 6.59
CA THR A 181 -9.73 14.83 7.35
C THR A 181 -10.08 14.37 8.76
N PHE A 182 -9.44 13.29 9.20
CA PHE A 182 -9.50 12.77 10.55
C PHE A 182 -8.21 13.16 11.25
N THR A 183 -8.32 14.01 12.27
CA THR A 183 -7.19 14.48 13.08
C THR A 183 -7.27 13.83 14.44
N VAL A 184 -6.28 12.99 14.75
CA VAL A 184 -6.10 12.32 16.04
C VAL A 184 -5.04 13.11 16.81
N GLN A 185 -5.39 13.52 18.03
CA GLN A 185 -4.48 14.26 18.89
C GLN A 185 -4.33 13.53 20.23
N THR A 186 -3.11 13.13 20.56
CA THR A 186 -2.84 12.36 21.78
C THR A 186 -1.91 13.17 22.70
N PRO A 187 -2.26 13.38 23.98
CA PRO A 187 -1.33 13.96 24.95
C PRO A 187 -0.10 13.07 25.14
N ASN A 188 1.11 13.63 25.06
CA ASN A 188 2.33 12.83 25.15
C ASN A 188 2.56 12.24 26.55
N ARG A 189 1.85 12.74 27.57
CA ARG A 189 1.84 12.15 28.93
C ARG A 189 1.21 10.76 28.97
N GLU A 190 0.35 10.43 28.01
CA GLU A 190 -0.28 9.11 27.87
C GLU A 190 0.64 8.10 27.15
N LEU A 191 1.77 8.57 26.60
CA LEU A 191 2.68 7.77 25.81
C LEU A 191 3.87 7.29 26.64
N GLN A 192 4.22 6.02 26.48
CA GLN A 192 5.47 5.50 27.00
C GLN A 192 6.60 5.74 25.99
N PHE A 193 7.62 6.46 26.46
CA PHE A 193 8.87 6.64 25.73
C PHE A 193 9.88 5.59 26.20
N GLU A 194 10.57 4.98 25.25
CA GLU A 194 11.65 4.03 25.49
C GLU A 194 12.93 4.53 24.82
N ASN A 195 14.07 4.33 25.48
CA ASN A 195 15.36 4.73 24.93
C ASN A 195 15.80 3.72 23.86
N GLU A 196 15.68 4.13 22.60
CA GLU A 196 16.17 3.37 21.45
C GLU A 196 17.37 4.11 20.84
N GLY A 197 18.58 3.62 21.09
CA GLY A 197 19.79 4.16 20.46
C GLY A 197 20.14 5.59 20.89
N GLY A 198 19.80 5.99 22.13
CA GLY A 198 20.09 7.32 22.66
C GLY A 198 18.97 8.35 22.44
N LEU A 199 17.91 7.98 21.72
CA LEU A 199 16.70 8.79 21.55
C LEU A 199 15.53 8.16 22.29
N GLU A 200 14.75 9.00 22.96
CA GLU A 200 13.50 8.59 23.60
C GLU A 200 12.42 8.50 22.50
N THR A 201 11.93 7.30 22.27
CA THR A 201 11.02 6.98 21.16
C THR A 201 9.70 6.46 21.71
N ALA A 202 8.58 7.00 21.22
CA ALA A 202 7.24 6.47 21.49
C ALA A 202 6.54 6.11 20.17
N LYS A 203 5.88 4.96 20.14
CA LYS A 203 5.25 4.38 18.95
C LYS A 203 3.76 4.14 19.20
N LEU A 204 2.92 4.59 18.26
CA LEU A 204 1.47 4.42 18.29
C LEU A 204 1.00 3.70 17.03
N ASN A 205 0.11 2.73 17.20
CA ASN A 205 -0.67 2.15 16.10
C ASN A 205 -2.05 2.79 16.07
N ILE A 206 -2.45 3.31 14.91
CA ILE A 206 -3.75 3.94 14.69
C ILE A 206 -4.52 3.12 13.67
N PHE A 207 -5.73 2.72 14.02
CA PHE A 207 -6.68 2.05 13.14
C PHE A 207 -7.98 2.85 13.10
N GLY A 208 -8.51 3.11 11.91
CA GLY A 208 -9.79 3.77 11.74
C GLY A 208 -10.67 3.07 10.72
N ARG A 209 -11.97 2.94 11.02
CA ARG A 209 -12.97 2.40 10.10
C ARG A 209 -14.07 3.42 9.85
N ILE A 210 -14.32 3.69 8.57
CA ILE A 210 -15.35 4.61 8.12
C ILE A 210 -16.49 3.79 7.53
N THR A 211 -17.67 3.93 8.10
CA THR A 211 -18.88 3.19 7.71
C THR A 211 -19.99 4.17 7.39
N ALA A 212 -20.60 4.06 6.21
CA ALA A 212 -21.81 4.81 5.91
C ALA A 212 -22.96 4.27 6.78
N VAL A 213 -23.92 5.11 7.15
CA VAL A 213 -25.10 4.65 7.95
C VAL A 213 -25.89 3.54 7.24
N SER A 214 -25.78 3.46 5.91
CA SER A 214 -26.30 2.33 5.10
C SER A 214 -25.61 0.98 5.35
N GLY A 215 -24.60 0.92 6.23
CA GLY A 215 -23.81 -0.27 6.53
C GLY A 215 -22.67 -0.52 5.53
N LYS A 216 -22.57 0.26 4.45
CA LYS A 216 -21.48 0.15 3.48
C LYS A 216 -20.16 0.65 4.08
N ARG A 217 -19.16 -0.23 4.17
CA ARG A 217 -17.77 0.16 4.50
C ARG A 217 -17.26 1.12 3.43
N SER A 218 -16.93 2.33 3.85
CA SER A 218 -16.52 3.42 2.96
C SER A 218 -15.01 3.65 2.97
N GLY A 219 -14.31 3.19 4.00
CA GLY A 219 -12.84 3.20 4.05
C GLY A 219 -12.29 2.62 5.35
N ILE A 220 -10.99 2.33 5.35
CA ILE A 220 -10.16 2.10 6.54
C ILE A 220 -8.82 2.80 6.39
N PHE A 221 -8.23 3.22 7.50
CA PHE A 221 -6.84 3.67 7.58
C PHE A 221 -6.10 2.97 8.72
N GLU A 222 -4.83 2.68 8.47
CA GLU A 222 -3.96 1.93 9.35
C GLU A 222 -2.56 2.51 9.23
N ASP A 223 -2.07 3.16 10.27
CA ASP A 223 -0.76 3.80 10.26
C ASP A 223 -0.06 3.59 11.61
N ALA A 224 1.25 3.35 11.55
CA ALA A 224 2.14 3.39 12.72
C ALA A 224 2.83 4.74 12.74
N VAL A 225 2.65 5.51 13.82
CA VAL A 225 3.27 6.82 14.00
C VAL A 225 4.28 6.77 15.12
N THR A 226 5.40 7.45 14.93
CA THR A 226 6.51 7.48 15.88
C THR A 226 6.83 8.93 16.22
N THR A 227 7.04 9.21 17.50
CA THR A 227 7.59 10.49 17.96
C THR A 227 8.92 10.25 18.65
N TYR A 228 9.85 11.18 18.43
CA TYR A 228 11.21 11.14 18.99
C TYR A 228 11.42 12.35 19.90
N ALA A 229 12.20 12.17 20.96
CA ALA A 229 12.68 13.23 21.82
C ALA A 229 14.13 12.94 22.24
N THR A 230 14.95 13.97 22.40
CA THR A 230 16.21 13.83 23.13
C THR A 230 15.95 13.71 24.64
N GLN A 231 16.93 13.23 25.41
CA GLN A 231 16.80 13.15 26.87
C GLN A 231 16.52 14.53 27.51
N GLU A 232 17.12 15.59 26.97
CA GLU A 232 16.93 16.96 27.45
C GLU A 232 15.53 17.50 27.11
N GLU A 233 14.98 17.13 25.96
CA GLU A 233 13.66 17.59 25.49
C GLU A 233 12.50 16.76 26.05
N LEU A 234 12.75 15.55 26.55
CA LEU A 234 11.71 14.61 26.99
C LEU A 234 10.70 15.26 27.96
N ALA A 235 11.19 16.04 28.92
CA ALA A 235 10.33 16.72 29.88
C ALA A 235 9.35 17.70 29.19
N THR A 236 9.83 18.46 28.21
CA THR A 236 9.01 19.41 27.44
C THR A 236 8.10 18.67 26.45
N MET A 237 8.59 17.59 25.84
CA MET A 237 7.83 16.78 24.90
C MET A 237 6.67 16.06 25.58
N ARG A 238 6.83 15.59 26.82
CA ARG A 238 5.72 15.00 27.60
C ARG A 238 4.57 15.97 27.81
N ASP A 239 4.84 17.28 27.92
CA ASP A 239 3.80 18.29 28.11
C ASP A 239 3.09 18.71 26.81
N ARG A 240 3.61 18.29 25.65
CA ARG A 240 3.00 18.55 24.34
C ARG A 240 1.98 17.48 23.98
N LYS A 241 1.27 17.73 22.87
CA LYS A 241 0.39 16.76 22.22
C LYS A 241 0.99 16.37 20.87
N SER A 242 0.90 15.10 20.52
CA SER A 242 1.22 14.61 19.17
C SER A 242 -0.04 14.61 18.31
N VAL A 243 0.11 14.95 17.03
CA VAL A 243 -0.99 15.05 16.08
C VAL A 243 -0.72 14.12 14.91
N TYR A 244 -1.74 13.36 14.52
CA TYR A 244 -1.78 12.58 13.29
C TYR A 244 -3.01 13.00 12.50
N GLN A 245 -2.86 13.19 11.19
CA GLN A 245 -3.98 13.55 10.31
C GLN A 245 -4.04 12.58 9.14
N LYS A 246 -5.26 12.17 8.75
CA LYS A 246 -5.52 11.34 7.56
C LYS A 246 -6.67 11.90 6.73
N ALA A 247 -6.51 11.98 5.42
CA ALA A 247 -7.52 12.51 4.51
C ALA A 247 -8.20 11.40 3.68
N TYR A 248 -9.53 11.45 3.56
CA TYR A 248 -10.33 10.60 2.68
C TYR A 248 -11.24 11.45 1.80
N THR A 249 -11.51 10.98 0.59
CA THR A 249 -12.55 11.59 -0.24
C THR A 249 -13.85 10.83 -0.05
N LEU A 250 -14.87 11.50 0.47
CA LEU A 250 -16.20 10.93 0.70
C LEU A 250 -17.27 11.73 -0.08
N THR A 251 -18.36 11.05 -0.41
CA THR A 251 -19.56 11.67 -0.96
C THR A 251 -20.40 12.30 0.17
N PRO A 252 -21.24 13.31 -0.12
CA PRO A 252 -22.18 13.84 0.87
C PRO A 252 -23.08 12.75 1.46
N GLY A 253 -23.27 12.78 2.78
CA GLY A 253 -24.04 11.75 3.50
C GLY A 253 -23.63 11.61 4.97
N THR A 254 -24.30 10.71 5.69
CA THR A 254 -24.02 10.45 7.11
C THR A 254 -23.16 9.20 7.28
N TYR A 255 -22.13 9.33 8.09
CA TYR A 255 -21.12 8.32 8.33
C TYR A 255 -20.86 8.17 9.83
N LYS A 256 -20.26 7.03 10.18
CA LYS A 256 -19.65 6.77 11.48
C LYS A 256 -18.17 6.47 11.24
N VAL A 257 -17.31 7.10 12.01
CA VAL A 257 -15.91 6.70 12.14
C VAL A 257 -15.72 6.08 13.51
N ASP A 258 -15.05 4.93 13.53
CA ASP A 258 -14.60 4.30 14.73
C ASP A 258 -13.06 4.26 14.68
N VAL A 259 -12.38 4.88 15.64
CA VAL A 259 -10.92 5.01 15.69
C VAL A 259 -10.39 4.31 16.95
N VAL A 260 -9.35 3.52 16.78
CA VAL A 260 -8.60 2.88 17.85
C VAL A 260 -7.15 3.36 17.80
N VAL A 261 -6.65 3.81 18.93
CA VAL A 261 -5.24 4.18 19.11
C VAL A 261 -4.65 3.26 20.16
N ARG A 262 -3.49 2.68 19.88
CA ARG A 262 -2.75 1.81 20.80
C ARG A 262 -1.31 2.28 20.96
N ASP A 263 -0.85 2.43 22.19
CA ASP A 263 0.58 2.55 22.51
C ASP A 263 1.24 1.18 22.42
N VAL A 264 2.29 1.08 21.59
CA VAL A 264 2.99 -0.16 21.30
C VAL A 264 3.76 -0.68 22.53
N ALA A 265 4.31 0.21 23.35
CA ALA A 265 5.14 -0.18 24.49
C ALA A 265 4.30 -0.71 25.65
N THR A 266 3.19 -0.03 25.97
CA THR A 266 2.34 -0.42 27.11
C THR A 266 1.19 -1.34 26.72
N GLY A 267 0.77 -1.35 25.46
CA GLY A 267 -0.46 -1.99 25.01
C GLY A 267 -1.73 -1.22 25.40
N ASN A 268 -1.61 -0.07 26.08
CA ASN A 268 -2.74 0.79 26.43
C ASN A 268 -3.44 1.26 25.16
N ARG A 269 -4.76 1.37 25.22
CA ARG A 269 -5.56 1.69 24.05
C ARG A 269 -6.76 2.56 24.38
N GLY A 270 -7.14 3.35 23.40
CA GLY A 270 -8.34 4.18 23.43
C GLY A 270 -9.20 3.88 22.22
N ILE A 271 -10.51 4.07 22.37
CA ILE A 271 -11.47 3.94 21.27
C ILE A 271 -12.38 5.17 21.26
N ILE A 272 -12.54 5.79 20.09
CA ILE A 272 -13.55 6.83 19.85
C ILE A 272 -14.46 6.42 18.71
N ASN A 273 -15.76 6.45 18.97
CA ASN A 273 -16.81 6.23 17.98
C ASN A 273 -17.56 7.54 17.77
N GLN A 274 -17.48 8.11 16.56
CA GLN A 274 -18.06 9.40 16.24
C GLN A 274 -18.91 9.34 14.96
N GLY A 275 -20.16 9.77 15.08
CA GLY A 275 -21.01 10.05 13.91
C GLY A 275 -20.69 11.42 13.33
N PHE A 276 -20.67 11.54 12.00
CA PHE A 276 -20.48 12.81 11.31
C PHE A 276 -21.27 12.87 10.00
N THR A 277 -21.62 14.07 9.55
CA THR A 277 -22.33 14.30 8.29
C THR A 277 -21.43 15.06 7.34
N VAL A 278 -21.13 14.44 6.21
CA VAL A 278 -20.39 15.07 5.11
C VAL A 278 -21.34 16.03 4.39
N PRO A 279 -21.05 17.34 4.37
CA PRO A 279 -21.94 18.33 3.79
C PRO A 279 -22.04 18.18 2.27
N ARG A 280 -23.17 18.60 1.71
CA ARG A 280 -23.32 18.81 0.27
C ARG A 280 -23.10 20.28 -0.02
N TYR A 281 -22.23 20.58 -0.98
CA TYR A 281 -21.97 21.95 -1.43
C TYR A 281 -22.80 22.23 -2.68
N ASP A 282 -23.74 23.17 -2.61
CA ASP A 282 -24.56 23.64 -3.75
C ASP A 282 -23.97 24.93 -4.31
N ASP A 283 -23.86 25.02 -5.64
CA ASP A 283 -23.35 26.20 -6.36
C ASP A 283 -24.23 27.43 -6.22
N LYS A 284 -25.51 27.24 -5.88
CA LYS A 284 -26.45 28.35 -5.70
C LYS A 284 -26.35 29.02 -4.33
N SER A 285 -25.52 28.49 -3.43
CA SER A 285 -25.38 29.00 -2.06
C SER A 285 -23.90 29.17 -1.68
N LEU A 286 -23.60 30.20 -0.90
CA LEU A 286 -22.27 30.35 -0.31
C LEU A 286 -22.09 29.29 0.78
N SER A 287 -20.98 28.56 0.71
CA SER A 287 -20.60 27.55 1.70
C SER A 287 -19.10 27.63 1.93
N THR A 288 -18.66 27.33 3.15
CA THR A 288 -17.24 27.35 3.52
C THR A 288 -16.78 25.94 3.91
N SER A 289 -15.53 25.61 3.59
CA SER A 289 -14.82 24.50 4.21
C SER A 289 -14.68 24.75 5.72
N THR A 290 -14.37 23.71 6.49
CA THR A 290 -14.08 23.87 7.92
C THR A 290 -12.87 24.78 8.12
N LEU A 291 -12.98 25.72 9.07
CA LEU A 291 -11.86 26.55 9.48
C LEU A 291 -10.95 25.77 10.43
N VAL A 292 -9.69 25.62 10.04
CA VAL A 292 -8.65 24.94 10.82
C VAL A 292 -7.56 25.97 11.14
N LEU A 293 -7.21 26.07 12.42
CA LEU A 293 -6.10 26.92 12.86
C LEU A 293 -4.80 26.15 12.69
N ALA A 294 -3.83 26.75 11.98
CA ALA A 294 -2.51 26.16 11.82
C ALA A 294 -1.61 26.55 13.01
N SER A 295 -0.91 25.56 13.59
CA SER A 295 0.12 25.80 14.61
C SER A 295 1.47 26.19 14.00
N THR A 296 1.69 25.84 12.73
CA THR A 296 2.96 26.02 12.02
C THR A 296 2.71 26.28 10.54
N LEU A 297 3.45 27.22 9.97
CA LEU A 297 3.45 27.51 8.53
C LEU A 297 4.87 27.28 8.02
N ARG A 298 5.01 26.41 7.01
CA ARG A 298 6.29 26.20 6.31
C ARG A 298 6.10 26.27 4.80
N PRO A 299 7.14 26.68 4.04
CA PRO A 299 7.12 26.60 2.57
C PRO A 299 6.98 25.15 2.11
N THR A 300 6.27 24.94 1.01
CA THR A 300 6.17 23.63 0.34
C THR A 300 7.42 23.37 -0.49
N GLU A 301 8.00 22.18 -0.35
CA GLU A 301 9.08 21.68 -1.20
C GLU A 301 8.55 20.66 -2.23
N GLU A 302 9.32 20.34 -3.29
CA GLU A 302 8.92 19.32 -4.27
C GLU A 302 8.61 17.95 -3.63
N ARG A 303 9.21 17.67 -2.46
CA ARG A 303 8.97 16.46 -1.66
C ARG A 303 7.56 16.39 -1.05
N ASP A 304 6.91 17.53 -0.89
CA ASP A 304 5.57 17.62 -0.31
C ASP A 304 4.47 17.41 -1.38
N ILE A 305 4.84 17.32 -2.67
CA ILE A 305 3.88 17.06 -3.76
C ILE A 305 3.30 15.65 -3.61
N GLY A 306 2.01 15.58 -3.26
CA GLY A 306 1.30 14.32 -3.01
C GLY A 306 1.44 13.79 -1.58
N ALA A 307 2.21 14.48 -0.71
CA ALA A 307 2.20 14.22 0.72
C ALA A 307 0.91 14.76 1.34
N MET A 308 0.47 14.14 2.44
CA MET A 308 -0.63 14.67 3.24
C MET A 308 -0.17 15.88 4.06
N PHE A 309 -1.13 16.74 4.42
CA PHE A 309 -0.89 17.90 5.29
C PHE A 309 -0.24 17.44 6.61
N VAL A 310 0.80 18.18 7.02
CA VAL A 310 1.52 18.01 8.29
C VAL A 310 0.93 18.95 9.33
#